data_AF-A0A2V6JD80-F1
#
_entry.id   AF-A0A2V6JD80-F1
#
_cell.length_a   1.000
_cell.length_b   1.000
_cell.length_c   1.000
_cell.angle_alpha   90.00
_cell.angle_beta   90.00
_cell.angle_gamma   90.00
#
_symmetry.space_group_name_H-M   'P 1'
#
loop_
_entity.id
_entity.type
_entity.pdbx_description
1 polymer ?
#
loop_
_entity_poly.entity_id
_entity_poly.type
_entity_poly.pdbx_seq_one_letter_code
_entity_poly.pdbx_strand_id
1 'polypeptide(L)' 'MKGRQQGRPTKWVTATIKEHVAVGKPGVKFEVWEKWKKNRRKLGTLTVTVGGLRWRPHKGKLSKQLSWDTFAEWFEEE' A
#
# COMPACT_ATOMS: atom_id res chain seq x y z
N MET A 1 9.79 -30.85 0.88
CA MET A 1 8.82 -29.73 0.99
C MET A 1 9.01 -28.76 -0.18
N LYS A 2 8.29 -28.97 -1.30
CA LYS A 2 8.14 -27.95 -2.36
C LYS A 2 7.15 -26.91 -1.83
N GLY A 3 7.58 -25.75 -1.37
CA GLY A 3 6.61 -24.79 -0.80
C GLY A 3 7.08 -23.43 -0.34
N ARG A 4 8.36 -23.06 -0.56
CA ARG A 4 8.80 -21.68 -0.34
C ARG A 4 9.56 -21.20 -1.57
N GLN A 5 8.81 -20.73 -2.57
CA GLN A 5 9.39 -19.89 -3.60
C GLN A 5 9.61 -18.51 -3.00
N GLN A 6 10.88 -18.08 -3.02
CA GLN A 6 11.28 -16.74 -2.63
C GLN A 6 10.54 -15.73 -3.52
N GLY A 7 9.74 -14.86 -2.91
CA GLY A 7 8.98 -13.83 -3.63
C GLY A 7 7.46 -14.04 -3.66
N ARG A 8 6.93 -15.22 -3.34
CA ARG A 8 5.46 -15.41 -3.27
C ARG A 8 4.91 -14.75 -1.98
N PRO A 9 4.05 -13.72 -2.09
CA PRO A 9 3.40 -13.13 -0.92
C PRO A 9 2.56 -14.21 -0.23
N THR A 10 2.94 -14.59 0.98
CA THR A 10 2.32 -15.71 1.72
C THR A 10 1.46 -15.26 2.88
N LYS A 11 1.49 -13.96 3.22
CA LYS A 11 0.72 -13.37 4.32
C LYS A 11 0.22 -12.01 3.90
N TRP A 12 -1.06 -11.95 3.54
CA TRP A 12 -1.76 -10.70 3.29
C TRP A 12 -2.29 -10.14 4.60
N VAL A 13 -2.21 -8.82 4.75
CA VAL A 13 -2.88 -8.09 5.83
C VAL A 13 -3.89 -7.17 5.16
N THR A 14 -5.17 -7.47 5.35
CA THR A 14 -6.27 -6.68 4.81
C THR A 14 -6.82 -5.76 5.89
N ALA A 15 -6.91 -4.47 5.60
CA ALA A 15 -7.56 -3.50 6.47
C ALA A 15 -8.79 -2.95 5.75
N THR A 16 -9.98 -3.26 6.26
CA THR A 16 -11.25 -2.76 5.72
C THR A 16 -11.73 -1.62 6.60
N ILE A 17 -11.84 -0.42 6.02
CA ILE A 17 -12.49 0.71 6.68
C ILE A 17 -13.99 0.54 6.45
N LYS A 18 -14.75 0.25 7.51
CA LYS A 18 -16.20 -0.02 7.43
C LYS A 18 -17.07 1.24 7.37
N GLU A 19 -16.48 2.40 7.65
CA GLU A 19 -17.20 3.68 7.70
C GLU A 19 -16.73 4.61 6.58
N HIS A 20 -17.67 5.30 5.96
CA HIS A 20 -17.34 6.35 5.01
C HIS A 20 -16.73 7.53 5.76
N VAL A 21 -15.40 7.65 5.70
CA VAL A 21 -14.70 8.83 6.22
C VAL A 21 -14.89 9.95 5.22
N ALA A 22 -15.65 10.98 5.60
CA ALA A 22 -15.73 12.21 4.83
C ALA A 22 -14.34 12.89 4.85
N VAL A 23 -13.55 12.60 3.82
CA VAL A 23 -12.25 13.24 3.63
C VAL A 23 -12.57 14.64 3.13
N GLY A 24 -12.76 15.61 4.04
CA GLY A 24 -12.88 17.05 3.68
C GLY A 24 -11.60 17.63 3.07
N LYS A 25 -10.78 16.77 2.44
CA LYS A 25 -9.45 16.96 1.88
C LYS A 25 -9.33 16.03 0.64
N PRO A 26 -8.46 16.34 -0.32
CA PRO A 26 -8.39 15.61 -1.61
C PRO A 26 -7.87 14.15 -1.54
N GLY A 27 -7.63 13.59 -0.36
CA GLY A 27 -7.14 12.23 -0.21
C GLY A 27 -6.70 11.84 1.20
N VAL A 28 -6.31 10.58 1.37
CA VAL A 28 -5.88 9.94 2.62
C VAL A 28 -4.40 9.56 2.53
N LYS A 29 -3.66 9.67 3.64
CA LYS A 29 -2.27 9.20 3.74
C LYS A 29 -2.17 8.08 4.77
N PHE A 30 -1.56 6.97 4.38
CA PHE A 30 -1.25 5.83 5.23
C PHE A 30 0.25 5.77 5.44
N GLU A 31 0.70 5.83 6.69
CA GLU A 31 2.08 5.52 7.02
C GLU A 31 2.24 4.02 7.25
N VAL A 32 3.07 3.39 6.43
CA VAL A 32 3.29 1.95 6.51
C VAL A 32 4.56 1.70 7.31
N TRP A 33 4.40 0.97 8.41
CA TRP A 33 5.47 0.60 9.31
C TRP A 33 5.61 -0.91 9.33
N GLU A 34 6.85 -1.39 9.21
CA GLU A 34 7.22 -2.74 9.58
C GLU A 34 7.47 -2.75 11.09
N LYS A 35 6.65 -3.51 11.82
CA LYS A 35 6.83 -3.75 13.25
C LYS A 35 7.24 -5.20 13.45
N TRP A 36 8.53 -5.43 13.69
CA TRP A 36 9.05 -6.74 14.05
C TRP A 36 9.71 -6.69 15.43
N LYS A 37 9.09 -7.35 16.42
CA LYS A 37 9.48 -7.28 17.84
C LYS A 37 9.65 -5.83 18.33
N LYS A 38 10.89 -5.42 18.67
CA LYS A 38 11.25 -4.06 19.11
C LYS A 38 11.64 -3.13 17.96
N ASN A 39 11.89 -3.65 16.76
CA ASN A 39 12.25 -2.85 15.61
C ASN A 39 11.00 -2.28 14.95
N ARG A 40 10.90 -0.94 14.95
CA ARG A 40 9.90 -0.18 14.18
C ARG A 40 10.63 0.50 13.04
N ARG A 41 10.37 0.04 11.82
CA ARG A 41 10.94 0.66 10.62
C ARG A 41 9.81 1.20 9.76
N LYS A 42 9.82 2.52 9.52
CA LYS A 42 8.92 3.11 8.52
C LYS A 42 9.36 2.65 7.13
N LEU A 43 8.45 2.01 6.41
CA LEU A 43 8.67 1.55 5.04
C LEU A 43 8.42 2.68 4.05
N GLY A 44 7.35 3.44 4.28
CA GLY A 44 6.97 4.57 3.43
C GLY A 44 5.58 5.09 3.75
N THR A 45 5.09 5.94 2.86
CA THR A 45 3.76 6.53 2.94
C THR A 45 3.02 6.26 1.64
N LEU A 46 1.84 5.65 1.75
CA LEU A 46 0.89 5.52 0.65
C LEU A 46 -0.08 6.71 0.72
N THR A 47 -0.21 7.45 -0.37
CA THR A 47 -1.22 8.50 -0.51
C THR A 47 -2.27 8.00 -1.49
N VAL A 48 -3.53 8.04 -1.07
CA VAL A 48 -4.70 7.67 -1.86
C VAL A 48 -5.45 8.96 -2.16
N THR A 49 -5.64 9.28 -3.44
CA THR A 49 -6.34 10.49 -3.89
C THR A 49 -7.34 10.14 -4.98
N VAL A 50 -8.16 11.10 -5.38
CA VAL A 50 -9.04 10.94 -6.55
C VAL A 50 -8.26 10.59 -7.82
N GLY A 51 -7.03 11.09 -7.97
CA GLY A 51 -6.17 10.80 -9.14
C GLY A 51 -5.37 9.50 -9.07
N GLY A 52 -5.58 8.66 -8.05
CA GLY A 52 -4.90 7.37 -7.91
C GLY A 52 -4.03 7.24 -6.66
N LEU A 53 -3.09 6.31 -6.73
CA LEU A 53 -2.21 5.90 -5.63
C LEU A 53 -0.79 6.45 -5.83
N ARG A 54 -0.19 6.95 -4.76
CA ARG A 54 1.22 7.36 -4.75
C ARG A 54 1.95 6.75 -3.55
N TRP A 55 2.98 5.97 -3.83
CA TRP A 55 3.89 5.43 -2.83
C TRP A 55 5.17 6.27 -2.74
N ARG A 56 5.50 6.71 -1.52
CA ARG A 56 6.78 7.33 -1.19
C ARG A 56 7.56 6.47 -0.19
N PRO A 57 8.68 5.83 -0.59
CA PRO A 57 9.52 5.10 0.36
C PRO A 57 10.16 6.05 1.38
N HIS A 58 10.31 5.62 2.64
CA HIS A 58 10.77 6.49 3.73
C HIS A 58 12.17 7.10 3.51
N LYS A 59 13.06 6.40 2.82
CA LYS A 59 14.42 6.85 2.49
C LYS A 59 14.72 6.83 0.98
N GLY A 60 13.75 6.53 0.14
CA GLY A 60 13.96 6.46 -1.30
C GLY A 60 13.64 7.80 -1.96
N LYS A 61 14.43 8.20 -2.96
CA LYS A 61 14.21 9.45 -3.69
C LYS A 61 13.04 9.38 -4.67
N LEU A 62 12.77 8.18 -5.21
CA LEU A 62 11.76 7.98 -6.25
C LEU A 62 10.40 7.62 -5.64
N SER A 63 9.39 8.40 -5.96
CA SER A 63 7.99 8.04 -5.70
C SER A 63 7.44 7.20 -6.85
N LYS A 64 6.66 6.17 -6.54
CA LYS A 64 5.87 5.45 -7.54
C LYS A 64 4.45 5.99 -7.53
N GLN A 65 3.87 6.22 -8.71
CA GLN A 65 2.49 6.63 -8.86
C GLN A 65 1.78 5.61 -9.76
N LEU A 66 0.52 5.34 -9.45
CA LEU A 66 -0.35 4.43 -10.17
C LEU A 66 -1.71 5.10 -10.32
N SER A 67 -2.25 5.15 -11.54
CA SER A 67 -3.62 5.61 -11.78
C SER A 67 -4.62 4.55 -11.32
N TRP A 68 -5.90 4.92 -11.25
CA TRP A 68 -6.95 3.96 -10.93
C TRP A 68 -7.16 2.94 -12.05
N ASP A 69 -7.03 3.34 -13.32
CA ASP A 69 -7.18 2.44 -14.47
C ASP A 69 -6.13 1.31 -14.42
N THR A 70 -4.85 1.67 -14.28
CA THR A 70 -3.76 0.67 -14.16
C THR A 70 -3.88 -0.16 -12.88
N PHE A 71 -4.44 0.41 -11.81
CA PHE A 71 -4.70 -0.35 -10.59
C PHE A 71 -5.84 -1.37 -10.77
N ALA A 72 -6.89 -1.03 -11.53
CA ALA A 72 -8.01 -1.92 -11.81
C ALA A 72 -7.55 -3.14 -12.63
N GLU A 73 -6.69 -2.94 -13.62
CA GLU A 73 -6.09 -4.01 -14.44
C GLU A 73 -5.43 -5.12 -13.58
N TRP A 74 -4.86 -4.77 -12.42
CA TRP A 74 -4.22 -5.75 -11.52
C TRP A 74 -5.21 -6.74 -10.88
N PHE A 75 -6.51 -6.45 -10.91
CA PHE A 75 -7.56 -7.28 -10.36
C PHE A 75 -8.47 -7.87 -11.44
N GLU A 76 -8.29 -7.53 -12.72
CA GLU A 76 -9.04 -8.12 -13.83
C GLU A 76 -8.47 -9.49 -14.26
N GLU A 77 -7.27 -9.87 -13.80
CA GLU A 77 -6.65 -11.18 -14.06
C GLU A 77 -6.89 -12.24 -12.95
N GLU A 78 -7.82 -11.99 -12.00
CA GLU A 78 -8.21 -12.97 -10.95
C GLU A 78 -9.43 -13.83 -11.33
#